data_AF-A0A932VWD6-F1
#
_entry.id   AF-A0A932VWD6-F1
#
_cell.length_a   1.000
_cell.length_b   1.000
_cell.length_c   1.000
_cell.angle_alpha   90.00
_cell.angle_beta   90.00
_cell.angle_gamma   90.00
#
_symmetry.space_group_name_H-M   'P 1'
#
loop_
_entity.id
_entity.type
_entity.pdbx_description
1 polymer ?
#
loop_
_entity_poly.entity_id
_entity_poly.type
_entity_poly.pdbx_seq_one_letter_code
_entity_poly.pdbx_strand_id
1 'polypeptide(L)'
;MAGLPAKMPGERGNVSWDALPSYLAMDKYHHYCKGRVATQFCSFVEKKRQQNVSEWMATHEDSHFDSFHKLASAVDHFSTEHFENWRFGGQESVNVEFFYPVLIVQGDLIDVRHGRKSLRVRPTNHIQYRMSMVTSGRKQKIHQIDVVTEQYFPRYLKLIDEEIAKTARLLRRRHAAVRNAIDKIVRNAKRFRTPAKIRTAMEP
;
A
#
# COMPACT_ATOMS: atom_id res chain seq x y z
N MET A 1 15.26 -13.64 -4.97
CA MET A 1 15.10 -13.43 -3.51
C MET A 1 13.75 -12.79 -3.25
N ALA A 2 12.68 -13.58 -3.31
CA ALA A 2 11.31 -13.12 -3.03
C ALA A 2 11.03 -13.15 -1.52
N GLY A 3 10.20 -12.24 -1.00
CA GLY A 3 9.54 -12.40 0.30
C GLY A 3 10.18 -11.72 1.51
N LEU A 4 11.51 -11.62 1.62
CA LEU A 4 12.13 -11.03 2.81
C LEU A 4 11.90 -9.51 2.86
N PRO A 5 11.43 -8.94 3.99
CA PRO A 5 11.28 -7.49 4.11
C PRO A 5 12.67 -6.85 3.98
N ALA A 6 12.87 -6.12 2.89
CA ALA A 6 14.14 -5.47 2.62
C ALA A 6 14.38 -4.37 3.67
N LYS A 7 15.46 -4.54 4.43
CA LYS A 7 15.94 -3.57 5.42
C LYS A 7 17.40 -3.24 5.14
N MET A 8 17.81 -2.04 5.50
CA MET A 8 19.16 -1.51 5.30
C MET A 8 19.83 -1.34 6.67
N PRO A 9 21.15 -1.55 6.81
CA PRO A 9 21.85 -1.18 8.04
C PRO A 9 21.72 0.32 8.28
N GLY A 10 21.31 0.73 9.48
CA GLY A 10 21.15 2.15 9.81
C GLY A 10 22.47 2.86 10.13
N GLU A 11 22.39 4.17 10.36
CA GLU A 11 23.56 5.05 10.56
C GLU A 11 24.44 4.67 11.75
N ARG A 12 23.88 3.98 12.76
CA ARG A 12 24.62 3.47 13.94
C ARG A 12 25.32 2.13 13.68
N GLY A 13 25.50 1.73 12.42
CA GLY A 13 26.14 0.47 12.03
C GLY A 13 25.21 -0.74 12.16
N ASN A 14 25.78 -1.93 12.30
CA ASN A 14 25.06 -3.23 12.32
C ASN A 14 24.02 -3.40 13.47
N VAL A 15 23.81 -2.39 14.31
CA VAL A 15 22.92 -2.45 15.49
C VAL A 15 21.49 -2.03 15.16
N SER A 16 21.29 -1.17 14.16
CA SER A 16 19.95 -0.72 13.74
C SER A 16 19.66 -1.08 12.28
N TRP A 17 18.39 -1.36 11.98
CA TRP A 17 17.91 -1.62 10.64
C TRP A 17 16.90 -0.54 10.24
N ASP A 18 17.12 0.10 9.11
CA ASP A 18 16.21 1.05 8.49
C ASP A 18 15.34 0.35 7.44
N ALA A 19 14.09 0.79 7.28
CA ALA A 19 13.23 0.28 6.23
C ALA A 19 13.75 0.72 4.85
N LEU A 20 13.65 -0.15 3.83
CA LEU A 20 14.05 0.19 2.46
C LEU A 20 13.39 1.49 1.95
N PRO A 21 12.08 1.77 2.19
CA PRO A 21 11.47 3.03 1.77
C PRO A 21 12.17 4.27 2.34
N SER A 22 12.53 4.24 3.62
CA SER A 22 13.24 5.34 4.28
C SER A 22 14.64 5.51 3.69
N TYR A 23 15.37 4.41 3.49
CA TYR A 23 16.68 4.45 2.86
C TYR A 23 16.61 5.09 1.47
N LEU A 24 15.66 4.67 0.63
CA LEU A 24 15.47 5.22 -0.72
C LEU A 24 14.87 6.63 -0.72
N ALA A 25 14.54 7.20 0.44
CA ALA A 25 13.86 8.48 0.59
C ALA A 25 12.56 8.54 -0.24
N MET A 26 11.76 7.48 -0.13
CA MET A 26 10.47 7.37 -0.83
C MET A 26 9.50 8.48 -0.41
N ASP A 27 9.63 9.02 0.80
CA ASP A 27 8.91 10.21 1.26
C ASP A 27 9.03 11.40 0.31
N LYS A 28 10.16 11.50 -0.41
CA LYS A 28 10.42 12.61 -1.34
C LYS A 28 9.75 12.44 -2.69
N TYR A 29 9.19 11.28 -3.04
CA TYR A 29 8.63 11.07 -4.37
C TYR A 29 7.43 10.14 -4.46
N HIS A 30 7.32 9.13 -3.61
CA HIS A 30 6.25 8.16 -3.62
C HIS A 30 4.96 8.78 -3.07
N HIS A 31 3.87 8.67 -3.81
CA HIS A 31 2.63 9.35 -3.51
C HIS A 31 2.00 8.87 -2.20
N TYR A 32 2.16 7.61 -1.80
CA TYR A 32 1.67 7.14 -0.48
C TYR A 32 2.31 7.82 0.72
N CYS A 33 3.47 8.45 0.54
CA CYS A 33 4.14 9.17 1.60
C CYS A 33 3.75 10.65 1.63
N LYS A 34 2.84 11.08 0.74
CA LYS A 34 2.48 12.49 0.56
C LYS A 34 0.97 12.66 0.49
N GLY A 35 0.55 13.89 0.77
CA GLY A 35 -0.83 14.28 0.59
C GLY A 35 -1.71 13.92 1.78
N ARG A 36 -3.01 13.88 1.52
CA ARG A 36 -4.03 13.67 2.55
C ARG A 36 -4.63 12.29 2.35
N VAL A 37 -4.92 11.66 3.48
CA VAL A 37 -5.49 10.32 3.50
C VAL A 37 -6.86 10.39 4.16
N ALA A 38 -7.89 10.02 3.41
CA ALA A 38 -9.24 9.89 3.90
C ALA A 38 -9.34 8.70 4.86
N THR A 39 -10.11 8.84 5.93
CA THR A 39 -10.37 7.78 6.91
C THR A 39 -11.81 7.28 6.88
N GLN A 40 -12.65 7.89 6.05
CA GLN A 40 -14.04 7.53 5.82
C GLN A 40 -14.32 7.60 4.32
N PHE A 41 -15.16 6.69 3.85
CA PHE A 41 -15.65 6.64 2.48
C PHE A 41 -17.16 6.46 2.53
N CYS A 42 -17.90 7.14 1.66
CA CYS A 42 -19.35 7.01 1.54
C CYS A 42 -19.71 6.91 0.06
N SER A 43 -20.65 6.03 -0.26
CA SER A 43 -21.33 6.04 -1.56
C SER A 43 -22.68 6.73 -1.42
N PHE A 44 -23.22 7.21 -2.53
CA PHE A 44 -24.56 7.80 -2.58
C PHE A 44 -25.37 7.04 -3.61
N VAL A 45 -26.57 6.61 -3.22
CA VAL A 45 -27.51 5.93 -4.10
C VAL A 45 -28.82 6.69 -4.15
N GLU A 46 -29.43 6.73 -5.34
CA GLU A 46 -30.73 7.35 -5.52
C GLU A 46 -31.83 6.43 -4.97
N LYS A 47 -32.68 6.97 -4.10
CA LYS A 47 -33.82 6.26 -3.54
C LYS A 47 -34.97 6.26 -4.54
N LYS A 48 -35.33 5.09 -5.05
CA LYS A 48 -36.54 4.94 -5.89
C LYS A 48 -37.80 5.16 -5.05
N ARG A 49 -38.45 6.31 -5.17
CA ARG A 49 -39.80 6.58 -4.63
C ARG A 49 -40.81 6.76 -5.75
N GLN A 50 -42.05 6.29 -5.52
CA GLN A 50 -43.18 6.31 -6.46
C GLN A 50 -43.67 7.72 -6.86
N GLN A 51 -43.07 8.81 -6.38
CA GLN A 51 -43.52 10.19 -6.63
C GLN A 51 -42.32 11.12 -6.84
N ASN A 52 -41.82 11.21 -8.09
CA ASN A 52 -41.07 12.28 -8.77
C ASN A 52 -40.05 13.17 -8.01
N VAL A 53 -39.57 12.80 -6.83
CA VAL A 53 -38.51 13.52 -6.11
C VAL A 53 -37.34 12.57 -5.88
N SER A 54 -36.22 12.85 -6.55
CA SER A 54 -34.96 12.12 -6.40
C SER A 54 -34.34 12.46 -5.04
N GLU A 55 -34.51 11.58 -4.07
CA GLU A 55 -33.84 11.65 -2.75
C GLU A 55 -32.57 10.81 -2.81
N TRP A 56 -31.41 11.39 -2.49
CA TRP A 56 -30.13 10.67 -2.42
C TRP A 56 -29.84 10.24 -1.00
N MET A 57 -29.42 8.99 -0.82
CA MET A 57 -29.07 8.43 0.49
C MET A 57 -27.58 8.10 0.52
N ALA A 58 -26.90 8.54 1.59
CA ALA A 58 -25.53 8.12 1.87
C ALA A 58 -25.54 6.70 2.42
N THR A 59 -24.68 5.84 1.87
CA THR A 59 -24.53 4.44 2.27
C THR A 59 -23.11 4.16 2.74
N HIS A 60 -23.02 3.41 3.84
CA HIS A 60 -21.76 3.04 4.51
C HIS A 60 -21.50 1.53 4.51
N GLU A 61 -22.38 0.74 3.90
CA GLU A 61 -22.33 -0.74 3.91
C GLU A 61 -22.73 -1.31 2.53
N ASP A 62 -22.19 -0.71 1.46
CA ASP A 62 -22.48 -1.12 0.07
C ASP A 62 -21.35 -1.98 -0.55
N SER A 63 -21.57 -2.44 -1.79
CA SER A 63 -20.61 -3.19 -2.62
C SER A 63 -19.20 -2.60 -2.67
N HIS A 64 -19.05 -1.29 -2.52
CA HIS A 64 -17.74 -0.63 -2.44
C HIS A 64 -16.96 -0.99 -1.17
N PHE A 65 -17.64 -1.17 -0.03
CA PHE A 65 -16.99 -1.62 1.21
C PHE A 65 -16.48 -3.05 1.09
N ASP A 66 -17.29 -3.94 0.52
CA ASP A 66 -16.85 -5.29 0.18
C ASP A 66 -15.64 -5.26 -0.79
N SER A 67 -15.64 -4.35 -1.76
CA SER A 67 -14.50 -4.14 -2.66
C SER A 67 -13.22 -3.72 -1.91
N PHE A 68 -13.30 -2.79 -0.96
CA PHE A 68 -12.15 -2.40 -0.14
C PHE A 68 -11.63 -3.57 0.70
N HIS A 69 -12.52 -4.35 1.32
CA HIS A 69 -12.16 -5.55 2.08
C HIS A 69 -11.49 -6.60 1.21
N LYS A 70 -12.02 -6.85 0.00
CA LYS A 70 -11.42 -7.77 -0.97
C LYS A 70 -10.07 -7.30 -1.46
N LEU A 71 -9.90 -6.01 -1.76
CA LEU A 71 -8.61 -5.44 -2.14
C LEU A 71 -7.56 -5.59 -1.03
N ALA A 72 -7.93 -5.26 0.20
CA ALA A 72 -7.04 -5.44 1.35
C ALA A 72 -6.68 -6.92 1.57
N SER A 73 -7.66 -7.83 1.43
CA SER A 73 -7.46 -9.28 1.54
C SER A 73 -6.57 -9.82 0.42
N ALA A 74 -6.71 -9.30 -0.80
CA ALA A 74 -5.86 -9.66 -1.93
C ALA A 74 -4.41 -9.21 -1.71
N VAL A 75 -4.18 -7.99 -1.23
CA VAL A 75 -2.84 -7.51 -0.87
C VAL A 75 -2.21 -8.41 0.19
N ASP A 76 -2.97 -8.77 1.22
CA ASP A 76 -2.50 -9.68 2.27
C ASP A 76 -2.20 -11.08 1.74
N HIS A 77 -3.05 -11.60 0.85
CA HIS A 77 -2.86 -12.90 0.21
C HIS A 77 -1.59 -12.92 -0.63
N PHE A 78 -1.44 -12.01 -1.60
CA PHE A 78 -0.27 -11.95 -2.47
C PHE A 78 1.01 -11.63 -1.70
N SER A 79 0.96 -10.75 -0.70
CA SER A 79 2.12 -10.50 0.17
C SER A 79 2.52 -11.75 0.96
N THR A 80 1.54 -12.54 1.42
CA THR A 80 1.80 -13.78 2.15
C THR A 80 2.34 -14.86 1.23
N GLU A 81 1.73 -15.04 0.08
CA GLU A 81 2.15 -15.99 -0.96
C GLU A 81 3.59 -15.69 -1.42
N HIS A 82 3.90 -14.43 -1.72
CA HIS A 82 5.25 -13.99 -2.10
C HIS A 82 6.28 -14.30 -1.00
N PHE A 83 5.89 -14.23 0.27
CA PHE A 83 6.74 -14.60 1.41
C PHE A 83 6.89 -16.13 1.56
N GLU A 84 5.80 -16.89 1.45
CA GLU A 84 5.77 -18.33 1.73
C GLU A 84 6.39 -19.18 0.63
N ASN A 85 6.27 -18.74 -0.63
CA ASN A 85 6.89 -19.38 -1.78
C ASN A 85 8.40 -19.14 -1.87
N TRP A 86 8.98 -18.44 -0.90
CA TRP A 86 10.41 -18.23 -0.82
C TRP A 86 11.19 -19.55 -0.62
N ARG A 87 12.33 -19.64 -1.32
CA ARG A 87 13.30 -20.73 -1.25
C ARG A 87 14.71 -20.16 -1.17
N PHE A 88 15.59 -20.82 -0.41
CA PHE A 88 17.02 -20.51 -0.44
C PHE A 88 17.64 -21.10 -1.72
N GLY A 89 17.59 -20.35 -2.81
CA GLY A 89 18.26 -20.64 -4.08
C GLY A 89 19.65 -19.99 -4.21
N GLY A 90 20.27 -20.13 -5.38
CA GLY A 90 21.57 -19.52 -5.73
C GLY A 90 21.55 -17.99 -5.81
N GLN A 91 22.53 -17.39 -6.52
CA GLN A 91 22.56 -15.93 -6.75
C GLN A 91 21.38 -15.49 -7.63
N GLU A 92 20.25 -15.17 -7.01
CA GLU A 92 19.11 -14.56 -7.69
C GLU A 92 19.21 -13.04 -7.69
N SER A 93 18.60 -12.40 -8.70
CA SER A 93 18.37 -10.95 -8.72
C SER A 93 17.55 -10.50 -7.51
N VAL A 94 17.75 -9.24 -7.13
CA VAL A 94 16.88 -8.56 -6.17
C VAL A 94 15.55 -8.31 -6.87
N ASN A 95 14.49 -9.00 -6.45
CA ASN A 95 13.13 -8.75 -6.90
C ASN A 95 12.41 -7.91 -5.83
N VAL A 96 11.79 -6.80 -6.24
CA VAL A 96 11.02 -5.93 -5.34
C VAL A 96 9.64 -5.77 -5.95
N GLU A 97 8.62 -6.20 -5.21
CA GLU A 97 7.23 -6.11 -5.62
C GLU A 97 6.53 -5.01 -4.82
N PHE A 98 5.75 -4.19 -5.53
CA PHE A 98 4.95 -3.11 -4.96
C PHE A 98 3.48 -3.40 -5.22
N PHE A 99 2.66 -3.31 -4.17
CA PHE A 99 1.21 -3.47 -4.27
C PHE A 99 0.55 -2.09 -4.21
N TYR A 100 -0.12 -1.70 -5.29
CA TYR A 100 -0.92 -0.47 -5.40
C TYR A 100 -2.41 -0.84 -5.50
N PRO A 101 -3.09 -1.16 -4.38
CA PRO A 101 -4.52 -1.46 -4.42
C PRO A 101 -5.29 -0.22 -4.87
N VAL A 102 -6.04 -0.36 -5.96
CA VAL A 102 -6.80 0.73 -6.57
C VAL A 102 -8.25 0.32 -6.78
N LEU A 103 -9.17 1.19 -6.37
CA LEU A 103 -10.58 1.13 -6.71
C LEU A 103 -10.86 2.18 -7.79
N ILE A 104 -11.33 1.72 -8.94
CA ILE A 104 -11.73 2.58 -10.05
C ILE A 104 -13.23 2.81 -9.95
N VAL A 105 -13.66 4.07 -9.98
CA VAL A 105 -15.08 4.44 -9.91
C VAL A 105 -15.55 5.12 -11.19
N GLN A 106 -16.79 4.81 -11.57
CA GLN A 106 -17.52 5.49 -12.64
C GLN A 106 -18.41 6.56 -11.99
N GLY A 107 -18.08 7.83 -12.22
CA GLY A 107 -18.79 8.97 -11.63
C GLY A 107 -17.88 9.92 -10.87
N ASP A 108 -18.51 10.86 -10.16
CA ASP A 108 -17.81 11.92 -9.45
C ASP A 108 -17.22 11.41 -8.14
N LEU A 109 -15.97 11.82 -7.87
CA LEU A 109 -15.33 11.61 -6.59
C LEU A 109 -15.24 12.95 -5.86
N ILE A 110 -15.67 12.98 -4.61
CA ILE A 110 -15.79 14.21 -3.83
C ILE A 110 -14.95 14.09 -2.55
N ASP A 111 -14.01 15.02 -2.38
CA ASP A 111 -13.24 15.18 -1.15
C ASP A 111 -14.00 16.11 -0.20
N VAL A 112 -14.41 15.57 0.94
CA VAL A 112 -15.13 16.28 2.00
C VAL A 112 -14.20 16.49 3.18
N ARG A 113 -14.07 17.75 3.61
CA ARG A 113 -13.15 18.14 4.68
C ARG A 113 -13.90 18.90 5.77
N HIS A 114 -13.73 18.43 7.00
CA HIS A 114 -14.19 19.15 8.18
C HIS A 114 -13.16 20.21 8.59
N GLY A 115 -13.53 21.49 8.51
CA GLY A 115 -12.79 22.60 9.11
C GLY A 115 -13.43 23.04 10.43
N ARG A 116 -12.75 23.88 11.21
CA ARG A 116 -13.24 24.31 12.55
C ARG A 116 -14.66 24.90 12.57
N LYS A 117 -15.12 25.48 11.46
CA LYS A 117 -16.45 26.13 11.35
C LYS A 117 -17.16 25.86 10.02
N SER A 118 -16.59 25.03 9.15
CA SER A 118 -17.13 24.83 7.81
C SER A 118 -16.75 23.49 7.21
N LEU A 119 -17.66 22.96 6.40
CA LEU A 119 -17.43 21.81 5.54
C LEU A 119 -16.90 22.32 4.20
N ARG A 120 -15.74 21.82 3.76
CA ARG A 120 -15.24 22.06 2.40
C ARG A 120 -15.49 20.83 1.57
N VAL A 121 -16.26 20.99 0.50
CA VAL A 121 -16.59 19.93 -0.45
C VAL A 121 -15.92 20.28 -1.77
N ARG A 122 -15.15 19.36 -2.35
CA ARG A 122 -14.44 19.60 -3.61
C ARG A 122 -14.48 18.36 -4.50
N PRO A 123 -14.84 18.49 -5.78
CA PRO A 123 -14.57 17.45 -6.75
C PRO A 123 -13.08 17.12 -6.78
N THR A 124 -12.76 15.85 -6.91
CA THR A 124 -11.40 15.34 -7.08
C THR A 124 -11.43 14.13 -8.00
N ASN A 125 -10.25 13.72 -8.46
CA ASN A 125 -10.08 12.57 -9.34
C ASN A 125 -9.30 11.42 -8.68
N HIS A 126 -8.76 11.70 -7.49
CA HIS A 126 -7.91 10.79 -6.75
C HIS A 126 -8.03 11.08 -5.26
N ILE A 127 -8.29 10.04 -4.47
CA ILE A 127 -8.26 10.07 -3.00
C ILE A 127 -7.45 8.87 -2.53
N GLN A 128 -6.55 9.09 -1.58
CA GLN A 128 -5.96 8.01 -0.80
C GLN A 128 -6.89 7.70 0.37
N TYR A 129 -7.38 6.47 0.47
CA TYR A 129 -8.24 6.01 1.55
C TYR A 129 -7.48 5.05 2.45
N ARG A 130 -7.54 5.28 3.76
CA ARG A 130 -6.95 4.40 4.77
C ARG A 130 -8.03 3.62 5.47
N MET A 131 -7.90 2.31 5.39
CA MET A 131 -8.76 1.34 6.05
C MET A 131 -7.95 0.53 7.06
N SER A 132 -8.55 0.22 8.19
CA SER A 132 -7.96 -0.71 9.15
C SER A 132 -8.76 -1.99 9.23
N MET A 133 -8.08 -3.13 9.13
CA MET A 133 -8.69 -4.46 9.27
C MET A 133 -8.05 -5.23 10.42
N VAL A 134 -8.88 -5.90 11.21
CA VAL A 134 -8.39 -6.87 12.20
C VAL A 134 -8.19 -8.19 11.49
N THR A 135 -6.94 -8.66 11.46
CA THR A 135 -6.62 -9.99 10.93
C THR A 135 -6.57 -11.02 12.07
N SER A 136 -6.81 -12.29 11.74
CA SER A 136 -6.81 -13.41 12.70
C SER A 136 -5.58 -13.36 13.60
N GLY A 137 -5.79 -13.06 14.89
CA GLY A 137 -4.70 -12.87 15.86
C GLY A 137 -4.60 -11.47 16.51
N ARG A 138 -5.60 -10.59 16.34
CA ARG A 138 -5.72 -9.26 17.00
C ARG A 138 -4.77 -8.17 16.50
N LYS A 139 -3.96 -8.41 15.46
CA LYS A 139 -3.16 -7.34 14.84
C LYS A 139 -4.03 -6.53 13.89
N GLN A 140 -4.19 -5.24 14.19
CA GLN A 140 -4.79 -4.27 13.28
C GLN A 140 -3.78 -3.99 12.16
N LYS A 141 -4.13 -4.35 10.92
CA LYS A 141 -3.39 -3.96 9.73
C LYS A 141 -4.02 -2.73 9.12
N ILE A 142 -3.17 -1.83 8.65
CA ILE A 142 -3.57 -0.60 7.97
C ILE A 142 -3.30 -0.81 6.47
N HIS A 143 -4.33 -0.65 5.67
CA HIS A 143 -4.26 -0.66 4.22
C HIS A 143 -4.54 0.75 3.69
N GLN A 144 -3.75 1.16 2.71
CA GLN A 144 -3.97 2.39 1.97
C GLN A 144 -4.38 2.01 0.55
N ILE A 145 -5.53 2.49 0.09
CA ILE A 145 -6.15 2.16 -1.18
C ILE A 145 -6.40 3.46 -1.93
N ASP A 146 -6.03 3.53 -3.20
CA ASP A 146 -6.37 4.67 -4.05
C ASP A 146 -7.78 4.49 -4.60
N VAL A 147 -8.58 5.54 -4.49
CA VAL A 147 -9.83 5.65 -5.21
C VAL A 147 -9.62 6.66 -6.32
N VAL A 148 -9.79 6.22 -7.57
CA VAL A 148 -9.56 7.05 -8.76
C VAL A 148 -10.77 7.00 -9.67
N THR A 149 -11.06 8.14 -10.30
CA THR A 149 -12.06 8.18 -11.37
C THR A 149 -11.52 7.47 -12.61
N GLU A 150 -12.40 6.82 -13.37
CA GLU A 150 -12.02 6.13 -14.61
C GLU A 150 -11.25 7.06 -15.57
N GLN A 151 -11.68 8.31 -15.70
CA GLN A 151 -11.02 9.31 -16.54
C GLN A 151 -9.57 9.63 -16.10
N TYR A 152 -9.31 9.58 -14.79
CA TYR A 152 -7.98 9.88 -14.24
C TYR A 152 -7.05 8.67 -14.20
N PHE A 153 -7.58 7.46 -14.30
CA PHE A 153 -6.81 6.23 -14.19
C PHE A 153 -5.57 6.17 -15.11
N PRO A 154 -5.62 6.58 -16.39
CA PRO A 154 -4.41 6.61 -17.23
C PRO A 154 -3.31 7.54 -16.71
N ARG A 155 -3.68 8.66 -16.06
CA ARG A 155 -2.72 9.57 -15.44
C ARG A 155 -2.16 9.00 -14.14
N TYR A 156 -2.99 8.29 -13.38
CA TYR A 156 -2.56 7.58 -12.18
C TYR A 156 -1.54 6.47 -12.52
N LEU A 157 -1.76 5.70 -13.59
CA LEU A 157 -0.79 4.70 -14.06
C LEU A 157 0.57 5.32 -14.43
N LYS A 158 0.57 6.46 -15.14
CA LYS A 158 1.81 7.18 -15.44
C LYS A 158 2.57 7.62 -14.18
N LEU A 159 1.84 8.07 -13.16
CA LEU A 159 2.43 8.41 -11.86
C LEU A 159 3.10 7.18 -11.22
N ILE A 160 2.44 6.01 -11.24
CA ILE A 160 3.04 4.77 -10.74
C ILE A 160 4.30 4.41 -11.54
N ASP A 161 4.25 4.48 -12.87
CA ASP A 161 5.40 4.15 -13.73
C ASP A 161 6.61 5.06 -13.43
N GLU A 162 6.37 6.35 -13.23
CA GLU A 162 7.40 7.31 -12.85
C GLU A 162 8.03 6.98 -11.48
N GLU A 163 7.21 6.57 -10.51
CA GLU A 163 7.66 6.15 -9.19
C GLU A 163 8.47 4.85 -9.23
N ILE A 164 8.02 3.86 -9.99
CA ILE A 164 8.73 2.59 -10.19
C ILE A 164 10.07 2.87 -10.88
N ALA A 165 10.08 3.67 -11.95
CA ALA A 165 11.31 4.03 -12.66
C ALA A 165 12.31 4.77 -11.76
N LYS A 166 11.83 5.67 -10.89
CA LYS A 166 12.67 6.36 -9.91
C LYS A 166 13.21 5.41 -8.85
N THR A 167 12.38 4.53 -8.32
CA THR A 167 12.76 3.50 -7.36
C THR A 167 13.82 2.57 -7.93
N ALA A 168 13.61 2.04 -9.14
CA ALA A 168 14.58 1.20 -9.83
C ALA A 168 15.92 1.91 -10.04
N ARG A 169 15.90 3.19 -10.42
CA ARG A 169 17.12 4.00 -10.57
C ARG A 169 17.88 4.15 -9.26
N LEU A 170 17.19 4.39 -8.15
CA LEU A 170 17.80 4.50 -6.83
C LEU A 170 18.37 3.16 -6.34
N LEU A 171 17.63 2.06 -6.55
CA LEU A 171 18.10 0.70 -6.26
C LEU A 171 19.36 0.35 -7.06
N ARG A 172 19.39 0.67 -8.37
CA ARG A 172 20.59 0.44 -9.22
C ARG A 172 21.79 1.25 -8.74
N ARG A 173 21.60 2.55 -8.44
CA ARG A 173 22.66 3.41 -7.90
C ARG A 173 23.23 2.90 -6.58
N ARG A 174 22.42 2.20 -5.78
CA ARG A 174 22.78 1.71 -4.46
C ARG A 174 22.88 0.18 -4.41
N HIS A 175 23.07 -0.46 -5.57
CA HIS A 175 23.00 -1.91 -5.73
C HIS A 175 23.92 -2.66 -4.76
N ALA A 176 25.17 -2.23 -4.62
CA ALA A 176 26.12 -2.87 -3.71
C ALA A 176 25.65 -2.84 -2.25
N ALA A 177 25.13 -1.69 -1.78
CA ALA A 177 24.63 -1.55 -0.42
C ALA A 177 23.38 -2.42 -0.18
N VAL A 178 22.44 -2.39 -1.12
CA VAL A 178 21.20 -3.19 -1.06
C VAL A 178 21.55 -4.68 -1.10
N ARG A 179 22.46 -5.11 -1.99
CA ARG A 179 22.89 -6.50 -2.10
C ARG A 179 23.55 -6.98 -0.80
N ASN A 180 24.48 -6.20 -0.27
CA ASN A 180 25.14 -6.52 1.00
C ASN A 180 24.15 -6.63 2.16
N ALA A 181 23.15 -5.77 2.20
CA ALA A 181 22.08 -5.82 3.21
C ALA A 181 21.26 -7.10 3.07
N ILE A 182 20.84 -7.44 1.86
CA ILE A 182 20.08 -8.67 1.61
C ILE A 182 20.92 -9.91 1.94
N ASP A 183 22.19 -9.97 1.56
CA ASP A 183 23.05 -11.11 1.87
C ASP A 183 23.25 -11.27 3.40
N LYS A 184 23.24 -10.18 4.18
CA LYS A 184 23.20 -10.24 5.65
C LYS A 184 21.86 -10.78 6.16
N ILE A 185 20.74 -10.28 5.63
CA ILE A 185 19.40 -10.75 5.99
C ILE A 185 19.26 -12.25 5.69
N VAL A 186 19.68 -12.70 4.52
CA VAL A 186 19.65 -14.12 4.11
C VAL A 186 20.51 -14.97 5.04
N ARG A 187 21.74 -14.52 5.38
CA ARG A 187 22.60 -15.24 6.34
C ARG A 187 21.95 -15.38 7.71
N ASN A 188 21.26 -14.34 8.18
CA ASN A 188 20.53 -14.40 9.46
C ASN A 188 19.29 -15.30 9.35
N ALA A 189 18.54 -15.20 8.25
CA ALA A 189 17.34 -15.99 8.01
C ALA A 189 17.65 -17.51 7.93
N LYS A 190 18.80 -17.89 7.36
CA LYS A 190 19.28 -19.30 7.32
C LYS A 190 19.42 -19.94 8.70
N ARG A 191 19.50 -19.16 9.78
CA ARG A 191 19.56 -19.67 11.16
C ARG A 191 18.21 -20.19 11.66
N PHE A 192 17.12 -19.82 11.01
CA PHE A 192 15.76 -20.20 11.41
C PHE A 192 15.22 -21.30 10.49
N ARG A 193 14.48 -22.25 11.08
CA ARG A 193 14.01 -23.46 10.39
C ARG A 193 12.60 -23.34 9.78
N THR A 194 11.84 -22.30 10.12
CA THR A 194 10.45 -22.13 9.63
C THR A 194 10.19 -20.71 9.11
N PRO A 195 9.37 -20.53 8.05
CA PRO A 195 8.99 -19.22 7.53
C PRO A 195 8.38 -18.30 8.59
N ALA A 196 7.56 -18.83 9.49
CA ALA A 196 6.97 -18.05 10.58
C ALA A 196 8.01 -17.45 11.54
N LYS A 197 9.05 -18.22 11.93
CA LYS A 197 10.14 -17.71 12.78
C LYS A 197 10.99 -16.67 12.05
N ILE A 198 11.18 -16.84 10.75
CA ILE A 198 11.86 -15.86 9.90
C ILE A 198 11.05 -14.57 9.83
N ARG A 199 9.73 -14.67 9.62
CA ARG A 199 8.83 -13.52 9.61
C ARG A 199 8.90 -12.76 10.93
N THR A 200 8.75 -13.43 12.07
CA THR A 200 8.84 -12.79 13.39
C THR A 200 10.21 -12.17 13.66
N ALA A 201 11.30 -12.79 13.21
CA ALA A 201 12.65 -12.25 13.39
C ALA A 201 12.97 -11.08 12.44
N MET A 202 12.21 -10.93 11.36
CA MET A 202 12.47 -9.97 10.27
C MET A 202 11.43 -8.85 10.19
N GLU A 203 10.23 -9.01 10.77
CA GLU A 203 9.29 -7.91 11.04
C GLU A 203 9.87 -7.03 12.16
N PRO A 204 9.81 -5.69 12.04
CA PRO A 204 10.23 -4.77 13.10
C PRO A 204 9.34 -4.83 14.34
#